data_AF-A0A034VDZ9-F1
#
_entry.id   AF-A0A034VDZ9-F1
#
_cell.length_a   1.000
_cell.length_b   1.000
_cell.length_c   1.000
_cell.angle_alpha   90.00
_cell.angle_beta   90.00
_cell.angle_gamma   90.00
#
_symmetry.space_group_name_H-M   'P 1'
#
loop_
_entity.id
_entity.type
_entity.pdbx_description
1 polymer ?
#
loop_
_entity_poly.entity_id
_entity_poly.type
_entity_poly.pdbx_seq_one_letter_code
_entity_poly.pdbx_strand_id
1 'polypeptide(L)'
;MSVRSHQIQALFARRREIEHDRIERTAAVNRYYDHWGKVTTRFENWTKPEYYKNAEEQLKQRREKREKEMQQFERRERLRELFEKEKIMYEREMLERNRPRSRKIAATTEQLEKIEQNAKERENIKRKLDLEAKLYGRWRHGVDDDNVLFESKSNNETLAKLNWLDKKIEEQYDREREEAQSVERNLRLQEEISRTEQVQRERQLIREKEIKEIRELQEKHMDELKLRQIEADGLKEAEKHLRTCLSDVDKELELLEESCSLIMESADVSQAYNLKKIKLFIRKRSESFCNQIKLCISILERLSAYTTCADIVNRLLNKYRGHLEAETFNLTQVEAMYESEAKYNMQRLESLWQQQHLERYHELKQLLTEERCTFATRINENLQRQTDAYEVRSTHLTALENSNEKLKQLIAEEQQSPRSALPVANSSDTATPFPGTAYAGDAGDQASVADD
;
A
#
# COMPACT_ATOMS: atom_id res chain seq x y z
N MET A 1 -54.51 38.10 29.10
CA MET A 1 -53.08 38.37 29.42
C MET A 1 -52.09 37.37 28.78
N SER A 2 -52.45 36.08 28.57
CA SER A 2 -51.51 35.04 28.08
C SER A 2 -51.03 35.17 26.61
N VAL A 3 -51.91 35.58 25.69
CA VAL A 3 -51.61 35.65 24.24
C VAL A 3 -50.51 36.66 23.90
N ARG A 4 -50.49 37.80 24.60
CA ARG A 4 -49.49 38.87 24.39
C ARG A 4 -48.10 38.47 24.86
N SER A 5 -47.99 37.63 25.89
CA SER A 5 -46.73 37.09 26.39
C SER A 5 -46.10 36.10 25.40
N HIS A 6 -46.91 35.20 24.84
CA HIS A 6 -46.46 34.23 23.83
C HIS A 6 -45.98 34.91 22.56
N GLN A 7 -46.67 35.97 22.12
CA GLN A 7 -46.26 36.73 20.95
C GLN A 7 -44.91 37.44 21.15
N ILE A 8 -44.65 37.96 22.35
CA ILE A 8 -43.37 38.58 22.70
C ILE A 8 -42.25 37.52 22.75
N GLN A 9 -42.51 36.35 23.35
CA GLN A 9 -41.55 35.24 23.38
C GLN A 9 -41.20 34.72 21.96
N ALA A 10 -42.19 34.61 21.08
CA ALA A 10 -41.98 34.22 19.69
C ALA A 10 -41.11 35.23 18.91
N LEU A 11 -41.29 36.54 19.16
CA LEU A 11 -40.44 37.57 18.57
C LEU A 11 -38.98 37.49 19.05
N PHE A 12 -38.75 37.19 20.35
CA PHE A 12 -37.41 36.99 20.87
C PHE A 12 -36.75 35.71 20.32
N ALA A 13 -37.52 34.62 20.18
CA ALA A 13 -37.03 33.39 19.54
C ALA A 13 -36.61 33.64 18.09
N ARG A 14 -37.47 34.30 17.30
CA ARG A 14 -37.17 34.67 15.91
C ARG A 14 -35.96 35.59 15.79
N ARG A 15 -35.77 36.52 16.73
CA ARG A 15 -34.58 37.38 16.76
C ARG A 15 -33.31 36.59 17.02
N ARG A 16 -33.35 35.61 17.93
CA ARG A 16 -32.21 34.70 18.21
C ARG A 16 -31.89 33.80 17.02
N GLU A 17 -32.90 33.28 16.33
CA GLU A 17 -32.71 32.47 15.11
C GLU A 17 -32.03 33.29 14.00
N ILE A 18 -32.49 34.52 13.75
CA ILE A 18 -31.87 35.41 12.74
C ILE A 18 -30.41 35.73 13.09
N GLU A 19 -30.10 35.91 14.38
CA GLU A 19 -28.74 36.17 14.86
C GLU A 19 -27.85 34.92 14.72
N HIS A 20 -28.38 33.74 15.06
CA HIS A 20 -27.70 32.46 14.88
C HIS A 20 -27.38 32.20 13.40
N ASP A 21 -28.36 32.35 12.52
CA ASP A 21 -28.19 32.23 11.07
C ASP A 21 -27.09 33.16 10.52
N ARG A 22 -27.02 34.39 11.05
CA ARG A 22 -25.99 35.36 10.65
C ARG A 22 -24.61 34.90 11.10
N ILE A 23 -24.49 34.37 12.31
CA ILE A 23 -23.25 33.82 12.85
C ILE A 23 -22.81 32.60 12.03
N GLU A 24 -23.73 31.69 11.69
CA GLU A 24 -23.41 30.51 10.87
C GLU A 24 -22.93 30.89 9.47
N ARG A 25 -23.60 31.83 8.81
CA ARG A 25 -23.17 32.32 7.48
C ARG A 25 -21.79 32.96 7.53
N THR A 26 -21.51 33.79 8.54
CA THR A 26 -20.18 34.41 8.68
C THR A 26 -19.10 33.38 9.03
N ALA A 27 -19.40 32.39 9.88
CA ALA A 27 -18.50 31.28 10.19
C ALA A 27 -18.20 30.42 8.95
N ALA A 28 -19.21 30.15 8.11
CA ALA A 28 -19.02 29.40 6.86
C ALA A 28 -18.09 30.14 5.88
N VAL A 29 -18.26 31.46 5.74
CA VAL A 29 -17.40 32.30 4.90
C VAL A 29 -15.96 32.33 5.45
N ASN A 30 -15.78 32.48 6.77
CA ASN A 30 -14.46 32.45 7.38
C ASN A 30 -13.77 31.09 7.17
N ARG A 31 -14.49 29.97 7.34
CA ARG A 31 -13.96 28.63 7.06
C ARG A 31 -13.53 28.48 5.60
N TYR A 32 -14.28 29.05 4.66
CA TYR A 32 -13.92 29.04 3.25
C TYR A 32 -12.59 29.77 3.02
N TYR A 33 -12.44 31.01 3.50
CA TYR A 33 -11.20 31.77 3.32
C TYR A 33 -10.01 31.17 4.09
N ASP A 34 -10.22 30.61 5.29
CA ASP A 34 -9.17 29.89 6.03
C ASP A 34 -8.69 28.63 5.28
N HIS A 35 -9.63 27.89 4.69
CA HIS A 35 -9.29 26.72 3.87
C HIS A 35 -8.45 27.13 2.66
N TRP A 36 -8.86 28.17 1.94
CA TRP A 36 -8.10 28.68 0.80
C TRP A 36 -6.76 29.30 1.19
N GLY A 37 -6.66 29.96 2.35
CA GLY A 37 -5.37 30.43 2.91
C GLY A 37 -4.40 29.28 3.21
N LYS A 38 -4.91 28.17 3.75
CA LYS A 38 -4.09 26.96 3.99
C LYS A 38 -3.69 26.23 2.70
N VAL A 39 -4.55 26.26 1.69
CA VAL A 39 -4.25 25.65 0.37
C VAL A 39 -3.20 26.49 -0.36
N THR A 40 -3.36 27.81 -0.41
CA THR A 40 -2.45 28.74 -1.11
C THR A 40 -1.06 28.83 -0.45
N THR A 41 -0.96 28.76 0.87
CA THR A 41 0.35 28.70 1.56
C THR A 41 1.16 27.45 1.22
N ARG A 42 0.51 26.32 0.89
CA ARG A 42 1.22 25.15 0.33
C ARG A 42 1.75 25.44 -1.07
N PHE A 43 1.02 26.21 -1.88
CA PHE A 43 1.46 26.64 -3.20
C PHE A 43 2.63 27.63 -3.17
N GLU A 44 2.78 28.42 -2.10
CA GLU A 44 3.99 29.23 -1.88
C GLU A 44 5.19 28.40 -1.42
N ASN A 45 4.97 27.26 -0.77
CA ASN A 45 6.09 26.49 -0.19
C ASN A 45 6.85 25.65 -1.21
N TRP A 46 6.18 25.02 -2.18
CA TRP A 46 6.86 24.24 -3.24
C TRP A 46 7.47 25.08 -4.37
N THR A 47 7.07 26.35 -4.50
CA THR A 47 7.63 27.29 -5.49
C THR A 47 8.83 28.08 -4.95
N LYS A 48 9.14 27.96 -3.65
CA LYS A 48 10.30 28.59 -3.03
C LYS A 48 11.60 27.84 -3.38
N PRO A 49 12.67 28.55 -3.77
CA PRO A 49 13.97 27.94 -4.05
C PRO A 49 14.53 27.10 -2.87
N GLU A 50 14.19 27.47 -1.63
CA GLU A 50 14.60 26.75 -0.41
C GLU A 50 14.00 25.34 -0.32
N TYR A 51 12.80 25.12 -0.85
CA TYR A 51 12.17 23.79 -0.88
C TYR A 51 12.98 22.81 -1.73
N TYR A 52 13.42 23.26 -2.91
CA TYR A 52 14.25 22.44 -3.79
C TYR A 52 15.62 22.16 -3.20
N LYS A 53 16.25 23.12 -2.50
CA LYS A 53 17.50 22.90 -1.76
C LYS A 53 17.35 21.84 -0.68
N ASN A 54 16.30 21.93 0.14
CA ASN A 54 16.03 20.93 1.18
C ASN A 54 15.71 19.55 0.60
N ALA A 55 14.98 19.49 -0.52
CA ALA A 55 14.69 18.23 -1.21
C ALA A 55 15.98 17.59 -1.79
N GLU A 56 16.89 18.40 -2.33
CA GLU A 56 18.18 17.96 -2.85
C GLU A 56 19.10 17.46 -1.72
N GLU A 57 19.16 18.15 -0.59
CA GLU A 57 19.91 17.71 0.60
C GLU A 57 19.37 16.39 1.15
N GLN A 58 18.05 16.21 1.23
CA GLN A 58 17.45 14.94 1.65
C GLN A 58 17.77 13.80 0.66
N LEU A 59 17.78 14.08 -0.64
CA LEU A 59 18.20 13.12 -1.65
C LEU A 59 19.68 12.73 -1.49
N LYS A 60 20.55 13.70 -1.22
CA LYS A 60 21.98 13.47 -0.98
C LYS A 60 22.20 12.61 0.27
N GLN A 61 21.55 12.94 1.38
CA GLN A 61 21.62 12.14 2.61
C GLN A 61 21.13 10.70 2.41
N ARG A 62 20.06 10.49 1.61
CA ARG A 62 19.59 9.14 1.28
C ARG A 62 20.59 8.36 0.43
N ARG A 63 21.27 9.00 -0.51
CA ARG A 63 22.34 8.36 -1.31
C ARG A 63 23.52 7.96 -0.42
N GLU A 64 24.00 8.88 0.41
CA GLU A 64 25.10 8.61 1.35
C GLU A 64 24.77 7.48 2.34
N LYS A 65 23.52 7.40 2.83
CA LYS A 65 23.09 6.28 3.68
C LYS A 65 23.13 4.94 2.94
N ARG A 66 22.62 4.88 1.71
CA ARG A 66 22.66 3.65 0.89
C ARG A 66 24.09 3.21 0.59
N GLU A 67 24.99 4.15 0.28
CA GLU A 67 26.40 3.83 0.06
C GLU A 67 27.07 3.27 1.32
N LYS A 68 26.78 3.83 2.50
CA LYS A 68 27.27 3.29 3.78
C LYS A 68 26.71 1.89 4.06
N GLU A 69 25.44 1.64 3.77
CA GLU A 69 24.82 0.32 3.93
C GLU A 69 25.44 -0.71 2.99
N MET A 70 25.69 -0.35 1.73
CA MET A 70 26.40 -1.18 0.76
C MET A 70 27.82 -1.52 1.24
N GLN A 71 28.59 -0.53 1.70
CA GLN A 71 29.94 -0.76 2.23
C GLN A 71 29.93 -1.65 3.48
N GLN A 72 28.94 -1.49 4.37
CA GLN A 72 28.78 -2.38 5.52
C GLN A 72 28.42 -3.80 5.10
N PHE A 73 27.57 -3.96 4.09
CA PHE A 73 27.20 -5.27 3.54
C PHE A 73 28.43 -5.98 2.95
N GLU A 74 29.21 -5.30 2.11
CA GLU A 74 30.46 -5.84 1.55
C GLU A 74 31.45 -6.24 2.66
N ARG A 75 31.56 -5.42 3.72
CA ARG A 75 32.43 -5.74 4.85
C ARG A 75 31.95 -6.98 5.60
N ARG A 76 30.63 -7.16 5.78
CA ARG A 76 30.04 -8.35 6.42
C ARG A 76 30.25 -9.60 5.57
N GLU A 77 30.11 -9.51 4.26
CA GLU A 77 30.41 -10.62 3.33
C GLU A 77 31.88 -11.04 3.42
N ARG A 78 32.82 -10.10 3.35
CA ARG A 78 34.26 -10.41 3.51
C ARG A 78 34.59 -11.05 4.86
N LEU A 79 33.96 -10.59 5.94
CA LEU A 79 34.13 -11.19 7.27
C LEU A 79 33.56 -12.61 7.32
N ARG A 80 32.42 -12.87 6.67
CA ARG A 80 31.85 -14.21 6.56
C ARG A 80 32.79 -15.16 5.81
N GLU A 81 33.36 -14.71 4.70
CA GLU A 81 34.34 -15.50 3.95
C GLU A 81 35.60 -15.82 4.76
N LEU A 82 36.11 -14.86 5.54
CA LEU A 82 37.25 -15.09 6.43
C LEU A 82 36.91 -16.11 7.52
N PHE A 83 35.74 -15.99 8.13
CA PHE A 83 35.28 -16.92 9.17
C PHE A 83 35.12 -18.35 8.62
N GLU A 84 34.56 -18.50 7.42
CA GLU A 84 34.43 -19.81 6.77
C GLU A 84 35.80 -20.43 6.50
N LYS A 85 36.79 -19.63 6.05
CA LYS A 85 38.17 -20.08 5.84
C LYS A 85 38.83 -20.53 7.15
N GLU A 86 38.68 -19.76 8.22
CA GLU A 86 39.22 -20.13 9.55
C GLU A 86 38.59 -21.42 10.08
N LYS A 87 37.26 -21.56 9.92
CA LYS A 87 36.54 -22.78 10.32
C LYS A 87 37.06 -24.02 9.60
N ILE A 88 37.25 -23.95 8.27
CA ILE A 88 37.80 -25.07 7.48
C ILE A 88 39.23 -25.42 7.92
N MET A 89 40.05 -24.41 8.23
CA MET A 89 41.42 -24.61 8.72
C MET A 89 41.43 -25.29 10.09
N TYR A 90 40.56 -24.83 11.00
CA TYR A 90 40.41 -25.42 12.32
C TYR A 90 39.91 -26.87 12.29
N GLU A 91 38.93 -27.18 11.43
CA GLU A 91 38.44 -28.54 11.23
C GLU A 91 39.55 -29.48 10.72
N ARG A 92 40.41 -28.99 9.82
CA ARG A 92 41.57 -29.75 9.33
C ARG A 92 42.58 -30.04 10.45
N GLU A 93 42.89 -29.04 11.27
CA GLU A 93 43.81 -29.18 12.41
C GLU A 93 43.28 -30.21 13.43
N MET A 94 41.99 -30.18 13.72
CA MET A 94 41.34 -31.15 14.62
C MET A 94 41.36 -32.58 14.06
N LEU A 95 41.24 -32.76 12.75
CA LEU A 95 41.37 -34.07 12.10
C LEU A 95 42.81 -34.60 12.17
N GLU A 96 43.82 -33.74 12.04
CA GLU A 96 45.23 -34.14 12.21
C GLU A 96 45.56 -34.50 13.65
N ARG A 97 45.00 -33.77 14.62
CA ARG A 97 45.16 -34.05 16.06
C ARG A 97 44.50 -35.36 16.51
N ASN A 98 43.37 -35.71 15.91
CA ASN A 98 42.62 -36.93 16.25
C ASN A 98 43.13 -38.19 15.53
N ARG A 99 44.24 -38.10 14.77
CA ARG A 99 44.85 -39.26 14.14
C ARG A 99 45.48 -40.17 15.21
N PRO A 100 45.03 -41.44 15.36
CA PRO A 100 45.57 -42.32 16.38
C PRO A 100 47.06 -42.58 16.11
N ARG A 101 47.94 -42.19 17.04
CA ARG A 101 49.36 -42.59 16.98
C ARG A 101 49.42 -44.11 17.12
N SER A 102 49.86 -44.81 16.08
CA SER A 102 50.02 -46.26 16.10
C SER A 102 51.16 -46.65 17.07
N ARG A 103 50.84 -46.85 18.35
CA ARG A 103 51.69 -47.67 19.23
C ARG A 103 51.40 -49.13 18.94
N LYS A 104 52.07 -49.67 17.92
CA LYS A 104 52.30 -51.11 17.82
C LYS A 104 53.61 -51.41 18.55
N ILE A 105 53.51 -51.73 19.84
CA ILE A 105 54.56 -52.47 20.54
C ILE A 105 53.96 -53.84 20.82
N ALA A 106 54.20 -54.78 19.92
CA ALA A 106 54.00 -56.19 20.20
C ALA A 106 55.15 -56.61 21.12
N ALA A 107 54.87 -56.79 22.42
CA ALA A 107 55.81 -57.34 23.37
C ALA A 107 56.08 -58.81 23.00
N THR A 108 57.34 -59.17 22.82
CA THR A 108 57.79 -60.53 22.53
C THR A 108 57.81 -61.38 23.81
N THR A 109 57.70 -62.70 23.65
CA THR A 109 57.58 -63.70 24.74
C THR A 109 58.72 -63.67 25.77
N GLU A 110 59.91 -63.18 25.42
CA GLU A 110 61.03 -62.95 26.35
C GLU A 110 60.79 -61.80 27.36
N GLN A 111 59.98 -60.80 27.00
CA GLN A 111 59.69 -59.66 27.89
C GLN A 111 58.67 -60.02 28.97
N LEU A 112 57.83 -61.04 28.73
CA LEU A 112 56.88 -61.57 29.71
C LEU A 112 57.56 -62.46 30.76
N GLU A 113 58.56 -63.27 30.38
CA GLU A 113 59.32 -64.11 31.33
C GLU A 113 60.13 -63.27 32.33
N LYS A 114 60.70 -62.14 31.89
CA LYS A 114 61.39 -61.18 32.79
C LYS A 114 60.45 -60.51 33.80
N ILE A 115 59.18 -60.33 33.45
CA ILE A 115 58.16 -59.77 34.35
C ILE A 115 57.73 -60.82 35.38
N GLU A 116 57.62 -62.09 35.00
CA GLU A 116 57.28 -63.18 35.93
C GLU A 116 58.40 -63.43 36.95
N GLN A 117 59.67 -63.41 36.54
CA GLN A 117 60.81 -63.52 37.46
C GLN A 117 60.86 -62.35 38.47
N ASN A 118 60.60 -61.12 38.01
CA ASN A 118 60.51 -59.95 38.89
C ASN A 118 59.34 -60.04 39.89
N ALA A 119 58.21 -60.64 39.48
CA ALA A 119 57.07 -60.84 40.37
C ALA A 119 57.38 -61.84 41.50
N LYS A 120 58.09 -62.94 41.19
CA LYS A 120 58.52 -63.94 42.19
C LYS A 120 59.54 -63.39 43.19
N GLU A 121 60.48 -62.56 42.73
CA GLU A 121 61.42 -61.88 43.63
C GLU A 121 60.72 -60.89 44.58
N ARG A 122 59.74 -60.13 44.08
CA ARG A 122 58.93 -59.23 44.92
C ARG A 122 58.09 -59.98 45.95
N GLU A 123 57.55 -61.14 45.60
CA GLU A 123 56.80 -61.97 46.54
C GLU A 123 57.67 -62.52 47.67
N ASN A 124 58.90 -62.94 47.35
CA ASN A 124 59.87 -63.40 48.36
C ASN A 124 60.33 -62.28 49.30
N ILE A 125 60.55 -61.06 48.78
CA ILE A 125 60.86 -59.88 49.60
C ILE A 125 59.67 -59.54 50.52
N LYS A 126 58.44 -59.62 50.01
CA LYS A 126 57.22 -59.41 50.81
C LYS A 126 57.08 -60.42 51.95
N ARG A 127 57.33 -61.71 51.69
CA ARG A 127 57.32 -62.75 52.75
C ARG A 127 58.38 -62.52 53.82
N LYS A 128 59.55 -62.02 53.44
CA LYS A 128 60.62 -61.67 54.40
C LYS A 128 60.23 -60.47 55.26
N LEU A 129 59.67 -59.42 54.67
CA LEU A 129 59.16 -58.25 55.38
C LEU A 129 57.96 -58.59 56.28
N ASP A 130 57.06 -59.47 55.86
CA ASP A 130 55.92 -59.92 56.68
C ASP A 130 56.38 -60.75 57.89
N LEU A 131 57.46 -61.55 57.75
CA LEU A 131 58.05 -62.29 58.86
C LEU A 131 58.79 -61.36 59.83
N GLU A 132 59.53 -60.37 59.32
CA GLU A 132 60.13 -59.31 60.15
C GLU A 132 59.06 -58.50 60.87
N ALA A 133 57.97 -58.11 60.20
CA ALA A 133 56.84 -57.40 60.81
C ALA A 133 56.14 -58.23 61.90
N LYS A 134 56.00 -59.56 61.72
CA LYS A 134 55.47 -60.46 62.76
C LYS A 134 56.41 -60.62 63.95
N LEU A 135 57.72 -60.56 63.73
CA LEU A 135 58.74 -60.50 64.80
C LEU A 135 58.68 -59.18 65.56
N TYR A 136 58.60 -58.04 64.87
CA TYR A 136 58.43 -56.72 65.48
C TYR A 136 57.09 -56.56 66.21
N GLY A 137 56.00 -57.14 65.70
CA GLY A 137 54.69 -57.14 66.34
C GLY A 137 54.63 -57.98 67.63
N ARG A 138 55.29 -59.14 67.65
CA ARG A 138 55.46 -59.92 68.91
C ARG A 138 56.37 -59.23 69.91
N TRP A 139 57.37 -58.47 69.44
CA TRP A 139 58.31 -57.76 70.30
C TRP A 139 57.68 -56.53 70.96
N ARG A 140 56.82 -55.78 70.27
CA ARG A 140 56.12 -54.61 70.83
C ARG A 140 54.95 -54.94 71.78
N HIS A 141 54.43 -56.16 71.75
CA HIS A 141 53.35 -56.60 72.65
C HIS A 141 53.84 -57.30 73.93
N GLY A 142 55.16 -57.49 74.08
CA GLY A 142 55.76 -58.02 75.29
C GLY A 142 56.64 -56.96 75.96
N VAL A 143 56.16 -56.46 77.10
CA VAL A 143 56.86 -55.55 78.04
C VAL A 143 56.84 -54.07 77.64
N ASP A 144 55.82 -53.34 78.10
CA ASP A 144 55.91 -52.01 78.73
C ASP A 144 54.50 -51.46 79.01
N ASP A 145 54.15 -51.34 80.30
CA ASP A 145 52.88 -50.75 80.76
C ASP A 145 52.76 -49.24 80.44
N ASP A 146 53.84 -48.59 80.03
CA ASP A 146 53.85 -47.17 79.62
C ASP A 146 53.28 -46.94 78.20
N ASN A 147 53.23 -47.98 77.35
CA ASN A 147 52.79 -47.84 75.97
C ASN A 147 51.25 -47.78 75.82
N VAL A 148 50.50 -48.36 76.78
CA VAL A 148 49.02 -48.36 76.78
C VAL A 148 48.45 -46.97 77.08
N LEU A 149 49.17 -46.16 77.87
CA LEU A 149 48.81 -44.76 78.14
C LEU A 149 49.16 -43.83 76.98
N PHE A 150 50.19 -44.14 76.19
CA PHE A 150 50.53 -43.39 74.98
C PHE A 150 49.59 -43.73 73.82
N GLU A 151 49.21 -45.01 73.65
CA GLU A 151 48.25 -45.45 72.63
C GLU A 151 46.81 -44.99 72.91
N SER A 152 46.38 -44.89 74.17
CA SER A 152 45.01 -44.41 74.50
C SER A 152 44.82 -42.90 74.32
N LYS A 153 45.87 -42.09 74.47
CA LYS A 153 45.84 -40.65 74.13
C LYS A 153 46.07 -40.42 72.63
N SER A 154 46.99 -41.17 72.02
CA SER A 154 47.30 -41.07 70.59
C SER A 154 46.15 -41.57 69.71
N ASN A 155 45.49 -42.68 70.02
CA ASN A 155 44.42 -43.23 69.18
C ASN A 155 43.13 -42.41 69.25
N ASN A 156 42.74 -41.87 70.41
CA ASN A 156 41.56 -41.00 70.47
C ASN A 156 41.80 -39.67 69.74
N GLU A 157 43.01 -39.10 69.84
CA GLU A 157 43.33 -37.86 69.13
C GLU A 157 43.49 -38.08 67.62
N THR A 158 44.14 -39.16 67.18
CA THR A 158 44.30 -39.47 65.75
C THR A 158 42.99 -39.92 65.11
N LEU A 159 42.16 -40.72 65.80
CA LEU A 159 40.82 -41.08 65.31
C LEU A 159 39.88 -39.89 65.29
N ALA A 160 39.94 -38.98 66.28
CA ALA A 160 39.15 -37.75 66.25
C ALA A 160 39.60 -36.81 65.11
N LYS A 161 40.90 -36.71 64.84
CA LYS A 161 41.45 -35.95 63.71
C LYS A 161 41.07 -36.57 62.36
N LEU A 162 41.10 -37.90 62.23
CA LEU A 162 40.64 -38.61 61.05
C LEU A 162 39.14 -38.45 60.84
N ASN A 163 38.33 -38.64 61.88
CA ASN A 163 36.88 -38.47 61.80
C ASN A 163 36.49 -37.01 61.51
N TRP A 164 37.27 -36.03 62.00
CA TRP A 164 37.11 -34.62 61.61
C TRP A 164 37.49 -34.37 60.15
N LEU A 165 38.57 -34.99 59.66
CA LEU A 165 38.96 -34.91 58.24
C LEU A 165 37.92 -35.58 57.34
N ASP A 166 37.43 -36.76 57.70
CA ASP A 166 36.37 -37.46 56.99
C ASP A 166 35.09 -36.64 56.99
N LYS A 167 34.69 -36.07 58.12
CA LYS A 167 33.56 -35.14 58.22
C LYS A 167 33.76 -33.88 57.36
N LYS A 168 35.00 -33.36 57.27
CA LYS A 168 35.33 -32.22 56.40
C LYS A 168 35.30 -32.57 54.92
N ILE A 169 35.71 -33.78 54.56
CA ILE A 169 35.63 -34.32 53.20
C ILE A 169 34.16 -34.55 52.83
N GLU A 170 33.35 -35.10 53.74
CA GLU A 170 31.92 -35.31 53.55
C GLU A 170 31.17 -33.98 53.40
N GLU A 171 31.47 -32.98 54.25
CA GLU A 171 30.98 -31.60 54.10
C GLU A 171 31.44 -30.91 52.79
N GLN A 172 32.58 -31.31 52.21
CA GLN A 172 33.00 -30.84 50.89
C GLN A 172 32.24 -31.56 49.77
N TYR A 173 32.08 -32.87 49.86
CA TYR A 173 31.31 -33.67 48.91
C TYR A 173 29.85 -33.24 48.85
N ASP A 174 29.24 -32.96 50.01
CA ASP A 174 27.87 -32.46 50.08
C ASP A 174 27.74 -31.07 49.43
N ARG A 175 28.71 -30.17 49.66
CA ARG A 175 28.76 -28.87 48.98
C ARG A 175 28.94 -29.00 47.48
N GLU A 176 29.87 -29.83 47.00
CA GLU A 176 30.07 -30.08 45.57
C GLU A 176 28.82 -30.70 44.93
N ARG A 177 28.11 -31.56 45.67
CA ARG A 177 26.85 -32.17 45.21
C ARG A 177 25.71 -31.15 45.15
N GLU A 178 25.59 -30.27 46.13
CA GLU A 178 24.63 -29.16 46.12
C GLU A 178 24.93 -28.16 45.00
N GLU A 179 26.20 -27.81 44.80
CA GLU A 179 26.66 -26.96 43.71
C GLU A 179 26.35 -27.59 42.35
N ALA A 180 26.67 -28.87 42.15
CA ALA A 180 26.35 -29.59 40.91
C ALA A 180 24.83 -29.64 40.64
N GLN A 181 24.01 -29.89 41.67
CA GLN A 181 22.56 -29.84 41.54
C GLN A 181 22.04 -28.43 41.25
N SER A 182 22.65 -27.40 41.83
CA SER A 182 22.27 -26.00 41.57
C SER A 182 22.59 -25.60 40.13
N VAL A 183 23.75 -26.01 39.62
CA VAL A 183 24.17 -25.79 38.23
C VAL A 183 23.24 -26.53 37.27
N GLU A 184 22.88 -27.78 37.57
CA GLU A 184 21.94 -28.55 36.75
C GLU A 184 20.54 -27.91 36.73
N ARG A 185 20.03 -27.42 37.88
CA ARG A 185 18.76 -26.68 37.93
C ARG A 185 18.82 -25.38 37.14
N ASN A 186 19.91 -24.61 37.26
CA ASN A 186 20.10 -23.37 36.51
C ASN A 186 20.18 -23.62 35.01
N LEU A 187 20.87 -24.69 34.59
CA LEU A 187 20.94 -25.09 33.17
C LEU A 187 19.55 -25.43 32.63
N ARG A 188 18.74 -26.20 33.38
CA ARG A 188 17.35 -26.53 33.00
C ARG A 188 16.47 -25.28 32.89
N LEU A 189 16.56 -24.36 33.86
CA LEU A 189 15.84 -23.08 33.80
C LEU A 189 16.25 -22.25 32.58
N GLN A 190 17.54 -22.22 32.26
CA GLN A 190 18.04 -21.51 31.08
C GLN A 190 17.57 -22.15 29.78
N GLU A 191 17.53 -23.49 29.70
CA GLU A 191 16.96 -24.21 28.57
C GLU A 191 15.46 -23.91 28.39
N GLU A 192 14.68 -23.91 29.47
CA GLU A 192 13.25 -23.56 29.45
C GLU A 192 13.03 -22.10 29.00
N ILE A 193 13.83 -21.16 29.50
CA ILE A 193 13.80 -19.76 29.04
C ILE A 193 14.14 -19.70 27.55
N SER A 194 15.20 -20.37 27.08
CA SER A 194 15.58 -20.33 25.68
C SER A 194 14.50 -20.89 24.75
N ARG A 195 13.81 -21.97 25.16
CA ARG A 195 12.70 -22.57 24.41
C ARG A 195 11.50 -21.63 24.37
N THR A 196 11.13 -21.03 25.50
CA THR A 196 10.00 -20.08 25.54
C THR A 196 10.29 -18.83 24.72
N GLU A 197 11.52 -18.32 24.73
CA GLU A 197 11.93 -17.21 23.87
C GLU A 197 11.90 -17.54 22.39
N GLN A 198 12.30 -18.76 22.00
CA GLN A 198 12.26 -19.19 20.62
C GLN A 198 10.83 -19.30 20.09
N VAL A 199 9.93 -19.91 20.88
CA VAL A 199 8.49 -19.97 20.54
C VAL A 199 7.89 -18.57 20.43
N GLN A 200 8.29 -17.62 21.30
CA GLN A 200 7.83 -16.23 21.21
C GLN A 200 8.34 -15.53 19.94
N ARG A 201 9.61 -15.72 19.58
CA ARG A 201 10.20 -15.17 18.34
C ARG A 201 9.49 -15.72 17.11
N GLU A 202 9.20 -17.01 17.06
CA GLU A 202 8.44 -17.63 15.96
C GLU A 202 7.02 -17.04 15.85
N ARG A 203 6.32 -16.85 16.98
CA ARG A 203 5.00 -16.18 17.01
C ARG A 203 5.05 -14.72 16.58
N GLN A 204 6.14 -14.01 16.87
CA GLN A 204 6.33 -12.64 16.38
C GLN A 204 6.55 -12.62 14.87
N LEU A 205 7.42 -13.50 14.35
CA LEU A 205 7.69 -13.61 12.92
C LEU A 205 6.44 -13.98 12.10
N ILE A 206 5.59 -14.87 12.63
CA ILE A 206 4.32 -15.22 11.96
C ILE A 206 3.41 -13.98 11.88
N ARG A 207 3.24 -13.26 12.99
CA ARG A 207 2.42 -12.04 13.03
C ARG A 207 2.95 -10.92 12.14
N GLU A 208 4.26 -10.70 12.12
CA GLU A 208 4.88 -9.72 11.22
C GLU A 208 4.62 -10.06 9.74
N LYS A 209 4.67 -11.35 9.38
CA LYS A 209 4.32 -11.81 8.04
C LYS A 209 2.84 -11.55 7.73
N GLU A 210 1.93 -11.89 8.64
CA GLU A 210 0.49 -11.64 8.47
C GLU A 210 0.19 -10.13 8.30
N ILE A 211 0.80 -9.26 9.12
CA ILE A 211 0.64 -7.81 8.98
C ILE A 211 1.16 -7.34 7.61
N LYS A 212 2.29 -7.88 7.15
CA LYS A 212 2.85 -7.54 5.85
C LYS A 212 1.92 -7.96 4.71
N GLU A 213 1.40 -9.18 4.75
CA GLU A 213 0.44 -9.70 3.76
C GLU A 213 -0.85 -8.87 3.72
N ILE A 214 -1.37 -8.48 4.88
CA ILE A 214 -2.54 -7.59 4.97
C ILE A 214 -2.24 -6.23 4.32
N ARG A 215 -1.06 -5.64 4.59
CA ARG A 215 -0.67 -4.35 3.98
C ARG A 215 -0.52 -4.44 2.46
N GLU A 216 0.09 -5.51 1.97
CA GLU A 216 0.22 -5.76 0.52
C GLU A 216 -1.16 -5.93 -0.15
N LEU A 217 -2.10 -6.60 0.52
CA LEU A 217 -3.48 -6.73 0.04
C LEU A 217 -4.22 -5.39 0.07
N GLN A 218 -4.01 -4.57 1.11
CA GLN A 218 -4.57 -3.22 1.19
C GLN A 218 -4.06 -2.32 0.07
N GLU A 219 -2.77 -2.38 -0.25
CA GLU A 219 -2.17 -1.62 -1.34
C GLU A 219 -2.80 -2.00 -2.69
N LYS A 220 -2.99 -3.29 -2.96
CA LYS A 220 -3.68 -3.77 -4.17
C LYS A 220 -5.10 -3.22 -4.28
N HIS A 221 -5.89 -3.29 -3.21
CA HIS A 221 -7.25 -2.73 -3.22
C HIS A 221 -7.26 -1.21 -3.39
N MET A 222 -6.29 -0.49 -2.82
CA MET A 222 -6.16 0.95 -3.01
C MET A 222 -5.82 1.31 -4.46
N ASP A 223 -4.96 0.54 -5.12
CA ASP A 223 -4.63 0.76 -6.53
C ASP A 223 -5.80 0.41 -7.45
N GLU A 224 -6.53 -0.68 -7.17
CA GLU A 224 -7.78 -1.01 -7.85
C GLU A 224 -8.81 0.11 -7.70
N LEU A 225 -8.98 0.66 -6.49
CA LEU A 225 -9.87 1.80 -6.25
C LEU A 225 -9.49 3.05 -7.06
N LYS A 226 -8.19 3.35 -7.18
CA LYS A 226 -7.72 4.47 -8.02
C LYS A 226 -8.06 4.23 -9.48
N LEU A 227 -7.83 3.03 -9.99
CA LEU A 227 -8.17 2.67 -11.37
C LEU A 227 -9.68 2.77 -11.62
N ARG A 228 -10.52 2.28 -10.71
CA ARG A 228 -11.98 2.40 -10.81
C ARG A 228 -12.46 3.84 -10.72
N GLN A 229 -11.78 4.69 -9.95
CA GLN A 229 -12.10 6.12 -9.91
C GLN A 229 -11.82 6.80 -11.26
N ILE A 230 -10.67 6.52 -11.88
CA ILE A 230 -10.32 7.05 -13.21
C ILE A 230 -11.34 6.56 -14.26
N GLU A 231 -11.70 5.28 -14.22
CA GLU A 231 -12.72 4.70 -15.09
C GLU A 231 -14.08 5.39 -14.90
N ALA A 232 -14.53 5.59 -13.66
CA ALA A 232 -15.79 6.25 -13.36
C ALA A 232 -15.83 7.71 -13.83
N ASP A 233 -14.73 8.45 -13.67
CA ASP A 233 -14.64 9.83 -14.15
C ASP A 233 -14.66 9.89 -15.69
N GLY A 234 -13.94 8.98 -16.36
CA GLY A 234 -13.99 8.85 -17.82
C GLY A 234 -15.38 8.47 -18.34
N LEU A 235 -16.09 7.56 -17.65
CA LEU A 235 -17.46 7.18 -18.01
C LEU A 235 -18.43 8.36 -17.89
N LYS A 236 -18.30 9.20 -16.84
CA LYS A 236 -19.12 10.41 -16.67
C LYS A 236 -18.87 11.46 -17.75
N GLU A 237 -17.62 11.67 -18.13
CA GLU A 237 -17.29 12.59 -19.23
C GLU A 237 -17.88 12.09 -20.56
N ALA A 238 -17.76 10.80 -20.85
CA ALA A 238 -18.35 10.18 -22.02
C ALA A 238 -19.89 10.28 -22.00
N GLU A 239 -20.53 10.05 -20.86
CA GLU A 239 -21.99 10.20 -20.70
C GLU A 239 -22.43 11.64 -20.99
N LYS A 240 -21.74 12.63 -20.42
CA LYS A 240 -22.02 14.05 -20.66
C LYS A 240 -21.93 14.37 -22.15
N HIS A 241 -20.88 13.90 -22.82
CA HIS A 241 -20.70 14.11 -24.25
C HIS A 241 -21.82 13.45 -25.08
N LEU A 242 -22.19 12.21 -24.77
CA LEU A 242 -23.29 11.50 -25.44
C LEU A 242 -24.63 12.21 -25.24
N ARG A 243 -24.92 12.73 -24.04
CA ARG A 243 -26.13 13.52 -23.75
C ARG A 243 -26.18 14.82 -24.54
N THR A 244 -25.04 15.50 -24.72
CA THR A 244 -24.96 16.69 -25.59
C THR A 244 -25.27 16.33 -27.03
N CYS A 245 -24.67 15.26 -27.57
CA CYS A 245 -24.93 14.81 -28.93
C CYS A 245 -26.41 14.42 -29.12
N LEU A 246 -27.01 13.70 -28.16
CA LEU A 246 -28.43 13.34 -28.19
C LEU A 246 -29.32 14.58 -28.24
N SER A 247 -29.04 15.58 -27.38
CA SER A 247 -29.78 16.84 -27.37
C SER A 247 -29.66 17.59 -28.69
N ASP A 248 -28.51 17.54 -29.34
CA ASP A 248 -28.33 18.18 -30.64
C ASP A 248 -29.12 17.43 -31.73
N VAL A 249 -29.12 16.09 -31.74
CA VAL A 249 -29.99 15.29 -32.63
C VAL A 249 -31.47 15.62 -32.44
N ASP A 250 -31.94 15.76 -31.19
CA ASP A 250 -33.33 16.11 -30.91
C ASP A 250 -33.69 17.49 -31.46
N LYS A 251 -32.81 18.50 -31.33
CA LYS A 251 -33.01 19.82 -31.95
C LYS A 251 -33.06 19.73 -33.48
N GLU A 252 -32.18 18.93 -34.09
CA GLU A 252 -32.20 18.74 -35.55
C GLU A 252 -33.50 18.05 -36.03
N LEU A 253 -34.03 17.11 -35.24
CA LEU A 253 -35.33 16.48 -35.50
C LEU A 253 -36.48 17.49 -35.41
N GLU A 254 -36.51 18.30 -34.35
CA GLU A 254 -37.52 19.36 -34.18
C GLU A 254 -37.47 20.36 -35.34
N LEU A 255 -36.28 20.85 -35.71
CA LEU A 255 -36.09 21.75 -36.84
C LEU A 255 -36.57 21.13 -38.16
N LEU A 256 -36.32 19.83 -38.38
CA LEU A 256 -36.79 19.12 -39.55
C LEU A 256 -38.32 19.03 -39.58
N GLU A 257 -38.95 18.71 -38.45
CA GLU A 257 -40.42 18.62 -38.33
C GLU A 257 -41.11 19.97 -38.54
N GLU A 258 -40.58 21.03 -37.95
CA GLU A 258 -41.05 22.41 -38.16
C GLU A 258 -40.90 22.83 -39.63
N SER A 259 -39.78 22.49 -40.26
CA SER A 259 -39.59 22.82 -41.68
C SER A 259 -40.57 22.07 -42.61
N CYS A 260 -40.93 20.83 -42.23
CA CYS A 260 -41.87 20.01 -42.98
C CYS A 260 -43.29 20.57 -42.87
N SER A 261 -43.73 20.94 -41.66
CA SER A 261 -45.06 21.54 -41.47
C SER A 261 -45.23 22.83 -42.28
N LEU A 262 -44.25 23.73 -42.23
CA LEU A 262 -44.25 24.99 -42.98
C LEU A 262 -44.33 24.80 -44.50
N ILE A 263 -43.71 23.75 -45.03
CA ILE A 263 -43.71 23.50 -46.48
C ILE A 263 -44.99 22.79 -46.91
N MET A 264 -45.53 21.90 -46.07
CA MET A 264 -46.74 21.16 -46.35
C MET A 264 -48.01 21.99 -46.19
N GLU A 265 -47.94 23.19 -45.60
CA GLU A 265 -49.02 24.17 -45.64
C GLU A 265 -49.42 24.46 -47.10
N SER A 266 -50.64 24.06 -47.47
CA SER A 266 -51.15 24.22 -48.82
C SER A 266 -51.51 25.68 -49.09
N ALA A 267 -50.89 26.27 -50.10
CA ALA A 267 -51.36 27.54 -50.63
C ALA A 267 -52.51 27.27 -51.60
N ASP A 268 -53.70 27.80 -51.30
CA ASP A 268 -54.89 27.62 -52.14
C ASP A 268 -54.82 28.50 -53.40
N VAL A 269 -53.98 28.08 -54.35
CA VAL A 269 -53.70 28.79 -55.61
C VAL A 269 -54.36 28.06 -56.79
N SER A 270 -55.02 26.93 -56.52
CA SER A 270 -55.75 26.12 -57.50
C SER A 270 -56.85 26.90 -58.26
N GLN A 271 -57.36 27.99 -57.66
CA GLN A 271 -58.41 28.86 -58.23
C GLN A 271 -57.89 30.22 -58.73
N ALA A 272 -56.58 30.44 -58.80
CA ALA A 272 -56.03 31.71 -59.25
C ALA A 272 -56.16 31.87 -60.78
N TYR A 273 -56.89 32.89 -61.23
CA TYR A 273 -57.06 33.20 -62.66
C TYR A 273 -55.97 34.11 -63.25
N ASN A 274 -55.17 34.76 -62.39
CA ASN A 274 -54.13 35.70 -62.80
C ASN A 274 -52.81 34.95 -63.08
N LEU A 275 -52.45 34.82 -64.37
CA LEU A 275 -51.28 34.07 -64.82
C LEU A 275 -49.95 34.58 -64.22
N LYS A 276 -49.79 35.90 -64.11
CA LYS A 276 -48.63 36.52 -63.46
C LYS A 276 -48.51 36.13 -61.98
N LYS A 277 -49.64 36.07 -61.26
CA LYS A 277 -49.66 35.61 -59.85
C LYS A 277 -49.30 34.12 -59.74
N ILE A 278 -49.77 33.28 -60.67
CA ILE A 278 -49.43 31.85 -60.70
C ILE A 278 -47.93 31.65 -60.93
N LYS A 279 -47.35 32.32 -61.94
CA LYS A 279 -45.90 32.24 -62.20
C LYS A 279 -45.08 32.70 -60.99
N LEU A 280 -45.47 33.80 -60.36
CA LEU A 280 -44.81 34.30 -59.14
C LEU A 280 -44.94 33.32 -57.97
N PHE A 281 -46.09 32.65 -57.82
CA PHE A 281 -46.27 31.59 -56.83
C PHE A 281 -45.30 30.43 -57.06
N ILE A 282 -45.25 29.87 -58.28
CA ILE A 282 -44.34 28.77 -58.63
C ILE A 282 -42.89 29.15 -58.35
N ARG A 283 -42.48 30.37 -58.70
CA ARG A 283 -41.14 30.89 -58.40
C ARG A 283 -40.85 30.88 -56.90
N LYS A 284 -41.71 31.53 -56.09
CA LYS A 284 -41.55 31.58 -54.63
C LYS A 284 -41.56 30.20 -54.00
N ARG A 285 -42.37 29.30 -54.54
CA ARG A 285 -42.49 27.92 -54.09
C ARG A 285 -41.20 27.15 -54.35
N SER A 286 -40.64 27.24 -55.55
CA SER A 286 -39.33 26.68 -55.90
C SER A 286 -38.19 27.24 -55.03
N GLU A 287 -38.18 28.56 -54.78
CA GLU A 287 -37.24 29.21 -53.84
C GLU A 287 -37.36 28.63 -52.41
N SER A 288 -38.58 28.38 -51.93
CA SER A 288 -38.83 27.73 -50.64
C SER A 288 -38.27 26.31 -50.57
N PHE A 289 -38.42 25.51 -51.64
CA PHE A 289 -37.85 24.17 -51.71
C PHE A 289 -36.32 24.19 -51.78
N CYS A 290 -35.72 25.16 -52.50
CA CYS A 290 -34.27 25.37 -52.47
C CYS A 290 -33.76 25.63 -51.04
N ASN A 291 -34.45 26.50 -50.30
CA ASN A 291 -34.08 26.82 -48.93
C ASN A 291 -34.23 25.61 -48.00
N GLN A 292 -35.26 24.78 -48.20
CA GLN A 292 -35.41 23.54 -47.44
C GLN A 292 -34.32 22.52 -47.75
N ILE A 293 -33.95 22.35 -49.02
CA ILE A 293 -32.86 21.43 -49.38
C ILE A 293 -31.55 21.90 -48.72
N LYS A 294 -31.29 23.22 -48.71
CA LYS A 294 -30.14 23.80 -47.98
C LYS A 294 -30.20 23.53 -46.48
N LEU A 295 -31.38 23.61 -45.86
CA LEU A 295 -31.56 23.24 -44.46
C LEU A 295 -31.21 21.77 -44.24
N CYS A 296 -31.74 20.84 -45.04
CA CYS A 296 -31.41 19.41 -44.93
C CYS A 296 -29.92 19.13 -45.10
N ILE A 297 -29.24 19.81 -46.05
CA ILE A 297 -27.79 19.72 -46.20
C ILE A 297 -27.09 20.21 -44.93
N SER A 298 -27.51 21.35 -44.37
CA SER A 298 -26.93 21.93 -43.17
C SER A 298 -27.09 21.02 -41.94
N ILE A 299 -28.24 20.37 -41.80
CA ILE A 299 -28.49 19.35 -40.76
C ILE A 299 -27.49 18.20 -40.90
N LEU A 300 -27.34 17.65 -42.11
CA LEU A 300 -26.42 16.54 -42.39
C LEU A 300 -24.96 16.93 -42.17
N GLU A 301 -24.56 18.16 -42.51
CA GLU A 301 -23.21 18.68 -42.26
C GLU A 301 -22.92 18.78 -40.77
N ARG A 302 -23.87 19.24 -39.94
CA ARG A 302 -23.72 19.23 -38.48
C ARG A 302 -23.68 17.82 -37.92
N LEU A 303 -24.56 16.93 -38.39
CA LEU A 303 -24.63 15.53 -37.99
C LEU A 303 -23.31 14.78 -38.27
N SER A 304 -22.60 15.16 -39.34
CA SER A 304 -21.32 14.54 -39.72
C SER A 304 -20.24 14.62 -38.64
N ALA A 305 -20.32 15.59 -37.73
CA ALA A 305 -19.31 15.80 -36.68
C ALA A 305 -19.35 14.74 -35.57
N TYR A 306 -20.49 14.08 -35.36
CA TYR A 306 -20.70 13.17 -34.23
C TYR A 306 -21.44 11.87 -34.58
N THR A 307 -21.86 11.69 -35.83
CA THR A 307 -22.56 10.48 -36.27
C THR A 307 -21.68 9.23 -36.29
N THR A 308 -22.33 8.08 -36.13
CA THR A 308 -21.70 6.77 -36.31
C THR A 308 -21.78 6.25 -37.75
N CYS A 309 -22.70 6.78 -38.54
CA CYS A 309 -23.01 6.34 -39.89
C CYS A 309 -22.50 7.32 -40.95
N ALA A 310 -21.22 7.70 -40.88
CA ALA A 310 -20.61 8.72 -41.75
C ALA A 310 -20.83 8.44 -43.26
N ASP A 311 -20.78 7.17 -43.68
CA ASP A 311 -21.00 6.80 -45.09
C ASP A 311 -22.43 7.05 -45.57
N ILE A 312 -23.43 6.89 -44.70
CA ILE A 312 -24.82 7.18 -45.01
C ILE A 312 -25.00 8.69 -45.14
N VAL A 313 -24.47 9.46 -44.19
CA VAL A 313 -24.50 10.92 -44.19
C VAL A 313 -23.86 11.49 -45.46
N ASN A 314 -22.67 11.01 -45.83
CA ASN A 314 -21.97 11.46 -47.04
C ASN A 314 -22.73 11.14 -48.33
N ARG A 315 -23.37 9.97 -48.41
CA ARG A 315 -24.22 9.61 -49.55
C ARG A 315 -25.43 10.54 -49.67
N LEU A 316 -26.12 10.82 -48.56
CA LEU A 316 -27.27 11.74 -48.55
C LEU A 316 -26.86 13.19 -48.84
N LEU A 317 -25.72 13.64 -48.33
CA LEU A 317 -25.16 14.97 -48.66
C LEU A 317 -24.95 15.13 -50.16
N ASN A 318 -24.33 14.15 -50.81
CA ASN A 318 -24.13 14.18 -52.26
C ASN A 318 -25.47 14.14 -53.02
N LYS A 319 -26.41 13.30 -52.58
CA LYS A 319 -27.77 13.22 -53.16
C LYS A 319 -28.47 14.59 -53.08
N TYR A 320 -28.45 15.24 -51.91
CA TYR A 320 -29.18 16.49 -51.68
C TYR A 320 -28.50 17.71 -52.32
N ARG A 321 -27.17 17.71 -52.47
CA ARG A 321 -26.47 18.69 -53.31
C ARG A 321 -26.90 18.59 -54.77
N GLY A 322 -27.01 17.37 -55.31
CA GLY A 322 -27.58 17.13 -56.64
C GLY A 322 -29.04 17.60 -56.76
N HIS A 323 -29.87 17.36 -55.74
CA HIS A 323 -31.25 17.89 -55.70
C HIS A 323 -31.28 19.42 -55.70
N LEU A 324 -30.37 20.08 -54.98
CA LEU A 324 -30.28 21.54 -54.94
C LEU A 324 -29.88 22.12 -56.31
N GLU A 325 -28.90 21.51 -56.98
CA GLU A 325 -28.49 21.90 -58.33
C GLU A 325 -29.64 21.72 -59.33
N ALA A 326 -30.37 20.61 -59.26
CA ALA A 326 -31.54 20.39 -60.11
C ALA A 326 -32.64 21.42 -59.86
N GLU A 327 -32.95 21.74 -58.60
CA GLU A 327 -34.01 22.69 -58.28
C GLU A 327 -33.62 24.14 -58.58
N THR A 328 -32.35 24.51 -58.41
CA THR A 328 -31.87 25.83 -58.86
C THR A 328 -31.96 25.97 -60.37
N PHE A 329 -31.67 24.92 -61.13
CA PHE A 329 -31.92 24.91 -62.57
C PHE A 329 -33.42 25.01 -62.90
N ASN A 330 -34.29 24.26 -62.20
CA ASN A 330 -35.75 24.37 -62.36
C ASN A 330 -36.25 25.80 -62.08
N LEU A 331 -35.73 26.47 -61.05
CA LEU A 331 -36.06 27.85 -60.74
C LEU A 331 -35.74 28.78 -61.92
N THR A 332 -34.56 28.64 -62.53
CA THR A 332 -34.20 29.44 -63.72
C THR A 332 -35.12 29.15 -64.91
N GLN A 333 -35.57 27.91 -65.10
CA GLN A 333 -36.55 27.56 -66.13
C GLN A 333 -37.91 28.20 -65.85
N VAL A 334 -38.38 28.17 -64.59
CA VAL A 334 -39.63 28.83 -64.18
C VAL A 334 -39.55 30.34 -64.43
N GLU A 335 -38.39 30.98 -64.19
CA GLU A 335 -38.19 32.40 -64.50
C GLU A 335 -38.30 32.68 -66.02
N ALA A 336 -37.76 31.80 -66.86
CA ALA A 336 -37.81 31.92 -68.32
C ALA A 336 -39.18 31.53 -68.94
N MET A 337 -39.99 30.74 -68.23
CA MET A 337 -41.26 30.18 -68.69
C MET A 337 -42.32 31.25 -69.00
N TYR A 338 -43.17 31.05 -70.02
CA TYR A 338 -44.31 31.93 -70.26
C TYR A 338 -45.41 31.79 -69.19
N GLU A 339 -46.17 32.85 -68.91
CA GLU A 339 -47.19 32.82 -67.85
C GLU A 339 -48.34 31.83 -68.16
N SER A 340 -48.65 31.60 -69.43
CA SER A 340 -49.63 30.60 -69.87
C SER A 340 -49.15 29.17 -69.58
N GLU A 341 -47.87 28.89 -69.85
CA GLU A 341 -47.23 27.61 -69.57
C GLU A 341 -47.13 27.33 -68.07
N ALA A 342 -46.87 28.36 -67.27
CA ALA A 342 -46.84 28.27 -65.80
C ALA A 342 -48.17 27.74 -65.24
N LYS A 343 -49.31 28.17 -65.79
CA LYS A 343 -50.64 27.68 -65.37
C LYS A 343 -50.81 26.18 -65.59
N TYR A 344 -50.36 25.65 -66.73
CA TYR A 344 -50.48 24.22 -67.02
C TYR A 344 -49.53 23.37 -66.18
N ASN A 345 -48.34 23.90 -65.85
CA ASN A 345 -47.33 23.18 -65.10
C ASN A 345 -47.50 23.23 -63.57
N MET A 346 -48.25 24.21 -63.06
CA MET A 346 -48.36 24.47 -61.63
C MET A 346 -48.68 23.23 -60.79
N GLN A 347 -49.77 22.53 -61.11
CA GLN A 347 -50.21 21.37 -60.32
C GLN A 347 -49.20 20.22 -60.37
N ARG A 348 -48.61 19.99 -61.55
CA ARG A 348 -47.57 18.97 -61.74
C ARG A 348 -46.33 19.28 -60.92
N LEU A 349 -45.86 20.53 -60.94
CA LEU A 349 -44.71 20.96 -60.15
C LEU A 349 -44.98 20.87 -58.65
N GLU A 350 -46.16 21.30 -58.20
CA GLU A 350 -46.54 21.18 -56.78
C GLU A 350 -46.57 19.72 -56.31
N SER A 351 -47.17 18.81 -57.09
CA SER A 351 -47.15 17.38 -56.76
C SER A 351 -45.75 16.79 -56.71
N LEU A 352 -44.88 17.20 -57.64
CA LEU A 352 -43.49 16.74 -57.70
C LEU A 352 -42.70 17.23 -56.50
N TRP A 353 -42.83 18.52 -56.15
CA TRP A 353 -42.14 19.08 -55.01
C TRP A 353 -42.58 18.46 -53.68
N GLN A 354 -43.89 18.26 -53.49
CA GLN A 354 -44.41 17.58 -52.30
C GLN A 354 -43.87 16.15 -52.19
N GLN A 355 -43.90 15.39 -53.29
CA GLN A 355 -43.37 14.02 -53.31
C GLN A 355 -41.87 13.99 -52.97
N GLN A 356 -41.05 14.81 -53.63
CA GLN A 356 -39.61 14.86 -53.39
C GLN A 356 -39.28 15.35 -51.97
N HIS A 357 -40.07 16.27 -51.43
CA HIS A 357 -39.89 16.75 -50.07
C HIS A 357 -40.22 15.68 -49.03
N LEU A 358 -41.35 14.97 -49.19
CA LEU A 358 -41.71 13.86 -48.32
C LEU A 358 -40.66 12.75 -48.35
N GLU A 359 -40.12 12.42 -49.53
CA GLU A 359 -39.00 11.48 -49.65
C GLU A 359 -37.78 11.95 -48.83
N ARG A 360 -37.32 13.19 -49.04
CA ARG A 360 -36.19 13.75 -48.27
C ARG A 360 -36.46 13.78 -46.77
N TYR A 361 -37.66 14.19 -46.38
CA TYR A 361 -38.08 14.25 -44.99
C TYR A 361 -38.03 12.86 -44.34
N HIS A 362 -38.59 11.85 -44.99
CA HIS A 362 -38.61 10.49 -44.45
C HIS A 362 -37.20 9.90 -44.35
N GLU A 363 -36.36 10.07 -45.37
CA GLU A 363 -34.97 9.62 -45.35
C GLU A 363 -34.19 10.26 -44.18
N LEU A 364 -34.27 11.58 -44.06
CA LEU A 364 -33.52 12.31 -43.02
C LEU A 364 -34.09 12.04 -41.62
N LYS A 365 -35.41 11.97 -41.48
CA LYS A 365 -36.06 11.63 -40.21
C LYS A 365 -35.69 10.22 -39.77
N GLN A 366 -35.71 9.25 -40.68
CA GLN A 366 -35.29 7.89 -40.37
C GLN A 366 -33.85 7.88 -39.82
N LEU A 367 -32.91 8.48 -40.54
CA LEU A 367 -31.51 8.57 -40.11
C LEU A 367 -31.36 9.21 -38.72
N LEU A 368 -31.99 10.36 -38.49
CA LEU A 368 -31.91 11.07 -37.21
C LEU A 368 -32.55 10.25 -36.07
N THR A 369 -33.67 9.56 -36.33
CA THR A 369 -34.28 8.68 -35.32
C THR A 369 -33.43 7.46 -35.00
N GLU A 370 -32.76 6.88 -36.00
CA GLU A 370 -31.81 5.77 -35.80
C GLU A 370 -30.63 6.25 -34.95
N GLU A 371 -30.01 7.37 -35.31
CA GLU A 371 -28.90 7.95 -34.54
C GLU A 371 -29.35 8.30 -33.10
N ARG A 372 -30.54 8.88 -32.91
CA ARG A 372 -31.12 9.13 -31.57
C ARG A 372 -31.20 7.84 -30.74
N CYS A 373 -31.70 6.75 -31.34
CA CYS A 373 -31.76 5.44 -30.68
C CYS A 373 -30.36 4.90 -30.36
N THR A 374 -29.37 5.06 -31.27
CA THR A 374 -27.99 4.62 -30.99
C THR A 374 -27.37 5.38 -29.82
N PHE A 375 -27.57 6.70 -29.73
CA PHE A 375 -27.10 7.49 -28.60
C PHE A 375 -27.78 7.08 -27.29
N ALA A 376 -29.10 6.86 -27.31
CA ALA A 376 -29.83 6.39 -26.14
C ALA A 376 -29.31 5.03 -25.64
N THR A 377 -29.07 4.08 -26.55
CA THR A 377 -28.48 2.77 -26.20
C THR A 377 -27.07 2.92 -25.60
N ARG A 378 -26.21 3.74 -26.21
CA ARG A 378 -24.85 3.99 -25.69
C ARG A 378 -24.85 4.65 -24.32
N ILE A 379 -25.79 5.56 -24.06
CA ILE A 379 -25.96 6.18 -22.73
C ILE A 379 -26.35 5.10 -21.72
N ASN A 380 -27.29 4.22 -22.06
CA ASN A 380 -27.69 3.12 -21.17
C ASN A 380 -26.54 2.14 -20.89
N GLU A 381 -25.76 1.77 -21.91
CA GLU A 381 -24.56 0.94 -21.74
C GLU A 381 -23.52 1.62 -20.85
N ASN A 382 -23.32 2.93 -21.00
CA ASN A 382 -22.41 3.70 -20.15
C ASN A 382 -22.89 3.70 -18.69
N LEU A 383 -24.18 3.96 -18.45
CA LEU A 383 -24.78 3.94 -17.12
C LEU A 383 -24.68 2.55 -16.46
N GLN A 384 -24.82 1.48 -17.23
CA GLN A 384 -24.61 0.12 -16.73
C GLN A 384 -23.15 -0.06 -16.28
N ARG A 385 -22.17 0.33 -17.11
CA ARG A 385 -20.76 0.26 -16.73
C ARG A 385 -20.42 1.11 -15.51
N GLN A 386 -21.04 2.28 -15.35
CA GLN A 386 -20.88 3.09 -14.15
C GLN A 386 -21.38 2.33 -12.91
N THR A 387 -22.54 1.68 -13.02
CA THR A 387 -23.12 0.87 -11.94
C THR A 387 -22.17 -0.27 -11.56
N ASP A 388 -21.68 -1.02 -12.54
CA ASP A 388 -20.72 -2.11 -12.33
C ASP A 388 -19.43 -1.60 -11.66
N ALA A 389 -18.93 -0.43 -12.07
CA ALA A 389 -17.75 0.20 -11.46
C ALA A 389 -17.99 0.60 -10.00
N TYR A 390 -19.19 1.10 -9.67
CA TYR A 390 -19.56 1.41 -8.28
C TYR A 390 -19.69 0.16 -7.41
N GLU A 391 -20.24 -0.92 -7.94
CA GLU A 391 -20.32 -2.20 -7.24
C GLU A 391 -18.93 -2.73 -6.90
N VAL A 392 -18.02 -2.75 -7.87
CA VAL A 392 -16.63 -3.18 -7.62
C VAL A 392 -15.90 -2.23 -6.66
N ARG A 393 -16.15 -0.93 -6.73
CA ARG A 393 -15.61 0.02 -5.75
C ARG A 393 -16.09 -0.31 -4.33
N SER A 394 -17.36 -0.65 -4.17
CA SER A 394 -17.95 -1.04 -2.89
C SER A 394 -17.32 -2.32 -2.33
N THR A 395 -17.05 -3.32 -3.18
CA THR A 395 -16.39 -4.56 -2.75
C THR A 395 -14.95 -4.31 -2.28
N HIS A 396 -14.19 -3.45 -2.96
CA HIS A 396 -12.84 -3.09 -2.51
C HIS A 396 -12.84 -2.27 -1.21
N LEU A 397 -13.81 -1.35 -1.04
CA LEU A 397 -13.95 -0.58 0.21
C LEU A 397 -14.29 -1.50 1.40
N THR A 398 -15.24 -2.41 1.24
CA THR A 398 -15.59 -3.38 2.29
C THR A 398 -14.43 -4.34 2.58
N ALA A 399 -13.67 -4.77 1.58
CA ALA A 399 -12.46 -5.57 1.78
C ALA A 399 -11.38 -4.79 2.57
N LEU A 400 -11.21 -3.50 2.27
CA LEU A 400 -10.32 -2.62 3.03
C LEU A 400 -10.76 -2.43 4.47
N GLU A 401 -12.05 -2.23 4.72
CA GLU A 401 -12.60 -2.14 6.09
C GLU A 401 -12.33 -3.43 6.88
N ASN A 402 -12.64 -4.59 6.30
CA ASN A 402 -12.38 -5.89 6.91
C ASN A 402 -10.87 -6.12 7.18
N SER A 403 -10.00 -5.73 6.24
CA SER A 403 -8.55 -5.84 6.41
C SER A 403 -8.03 -4.91 7.51
N ASN A 404 -8.59 -3.70 7.64
CA ASN A 404 -8.25 -2.75 8.70
C ASN A 404 -8.70 -3.26 10.07
N GLU A 405 -9.87 -3.90 10.17
CA GLU A 405 -10.32 -4.54 11.41
C GLU A 405 -9.40 -5.67 11.84
N LYS A 406 -8.99 -6.55 10.90
CA LYS A 406 -7.99 -7.60 11.17
C LYS A 406 -6.66 -7.03 11.65
N LEU A 407 -6.18 -5.96 11.00
CA LEU A 407 -4.92 -5.30 11.37
C LEU A 407 -5.01 -4.70 12.79
N LYS A 408 -6.14 -4.07 13.14
CA LYS A 408 -6.41 -3.59 14.50
C LYS A 408 -6.41 -4.72 15.54
N GLN A 409 -7.02 -5.86 15.21
CA GLN A 409 -7.02 -7.04 16.10
C GLN A 409 -5.61 -7.56 16.35
N LEU A 410 -4.80 -7.72 15.29
CA LEU A 410 -3.40 -8.18 15.42
C LEU A 410 -2.54 -7.22 16.26
N ILE A 411 -2.72 -5.90 16.11
CA ILE A 411 -2.03 -4.89 16.93
C ILE A 411 -2.50 -4.95 18.39
N ALA A 412 -3.79 -5.12 18.64
CA ALA A 412 -4.32 -5.22 20.01
C ALA A 412 -3.81 -6.47 20.74
N GLU A 413 -3.74 -7.61 20.04
CA GLU A 413 -3.15 -8.86 20.55
C GLU A 413 -1.65 -8.72 20.86
N GLU A 414 -0.93 -7.89 20.11
CA GLU A 414 0.48 -7.56 20.40
C GLU A 414 0.60 -6.79 21.72
N GLN A 415 -0.24 -5.78 21.94
CA GLN A 415 -0.22 -4.97 23.16
C GLN A 415 -0.58 -5.77 24.42
N GLN A 416 -1.46 -6.77 24.28
CA GLN A 416 -1.84 -7.69 25.37
C GLN A 416 -0.84 -8.82 25.61
N SER A 417 0.19 -8.97 24.76
CA SER A 417 1.21 -10.00 24.93
C SER A 417 2.13 -9.68 26.13
N PRO A 418 2.51 -10.64 26.98
CA PRO A 418 3.11 -10.40 28.31
C PRO A 418 4.51 -9.76 28.33
N ARG A 419 5.02 -9.25 27.20
CA ARG A 419 6.34 -8.60 27.09
C ARG A 419 6.29 -7.09 26.88
N SER A 420 5.11 -6.46 26.72
CA SER A 420 5.01 -5.00 26.66
C SER A 420 5.25 -4.30 28.01
N ALA A 421 5.39 -5.05 29.11
CA ALA A 421 5.50 -4.53 30.48
C ALA A 421 6.85 -4.83 31.19
N LEU A 422 7.95 -5.03 30.45
CA LEU A 422 9.28 -5.03 31.06
C LEU A 422 10.01 -3.72 30.73
N PRO A 423 10.25 -2.84 31.71
CA PRO A 423 11.04 -1.64 31.48
C PRO A 423 12.47 -2.09 31.18
N VAL A 424 12.96 -1.68 30.02
CA VAL A 424 14.40 -1.69 29.72
C VAL A 424 15.04 -0.79 30.77
N ALA A 425 15.66 -1.42 31.78
CA ALA A 425 16.47 -0.72 32.75
C ALA A 425 17.65 -0.08 32.01
N ASN A 426 17.60 1.24 31.87
CA ASN A 426 18.68 2.06 31.37
C ASN A 426 19.96 1.75 32.17
N SER A 427 20.89 1.06 31.52
CA SER A 427 22.27 0.92 31.97
C SER A 427 23.06 2.12 31.46
N SER A 428 22.91 3.24 32.15
CA SER A 428 23.82 4.38 32.04
C SER A 428 23.98 5.02 33.40
N ASP A 429 24.83 4.42 34.24
CA ASP A 429 25.57 5.16 35.26
C ASP A 429 26.65 4.24 35.85
N THR A 430 27.85 4.36 35.29
CA THR A 430 29.08 3.95 35.97
C THR A 430 30.15 4.95 35.61
N ALA A 431 29.94 6.19 36.07
CA ALA A 431 30.98 7.21 36.09
C ALA A 431 32.05 6.79 37.12
N THR A 432 33.20 6.39 36.62
CA THR A 432 34.43 6.19 37.41
C THR A 432 35.05 7.56 37.67
N PRO A 433 35.31 7.98 38.93
CA PRO A 433 36.01 9.23 39.18
C PRO A 433 37.52 9.00 39.19
N PHE A 434 38.24 9.64 38.26
CA PHE A 434 39.68 9.82 38.34
C PHE A 434 40.00 11.12 39.11
N PRO A 435 40.98 11.12 40.03
CA PRO A 435 41.36 12.31 40.78
C PRO A 435 42.53 13.05 40.13
N GLY A 436 42.45 14.39 40.16
CA GLY A 436 43.59 15.27 40.38
C GLY A 436 44.35 15.74 39.14
N THR A 437 44.24 17.03 38.84
CA THR A 437 45.35 17.97 39.08
C THR A 437 44.85 19.41 38.93
N ALA A 438 45.10 20.18 39.99
CA ALA A 438 44.95 21.62 40.01
C ALA A 438 46.06 22.28 39.17
N TYR A 439 45.74 23.35 38.45
CA TYR A 439 46.60 24.53 38.40
C TYR A 439 45.79 25.77 37.98
N ALA A 440 46.07 26.85 38.70
CA ALA A 440 45.42 28.16 38.62
C ALA A 440 45.85 28.95 37.37
N GLY A 441 45.02 29.93 36.98
CA GLY A 441 45.36 30.94 35.98
C GLY A 441 44.21 31.89 35.68
N ASP A 442 44.16 32.95 36.47
CA ASP A 442 43.32 34.15 36.36
C ASP A 442 43.70 35.04 35.15
N ALA A 443 42.91 36.09 34.90
CA ALA A 443 42.87 37.07 33.79
C ALA A 443 41.97 36.63 32.61
N GLY A 444 41.00 37.40 32.13
CA GLY A 444 40.81 38.85 32.12
C GLY A 444 40.51 39.29 30.68
N ASP A 445 39.65 40.30 30.51
CA ASP A 445 39.20 40.98 29.27
C ASP A 445 38.12 40.27 28.44
N GLN A 446 36.86 40.74 28.35
CA GLN A 446 36.27 42.02 27.91
C GLN A 446 36.48 42.40 26.43
N ALA A 447 35.34 42.78 25.82
CA ALA A 447 35.11 43.42 24.50
C ALA A 447 35.24 42.49 23.27
N SER A 448 34.42 42.55 22.23
CA SER A 448 33.43 43.52 21.72
C SER A 448 32.57 42.79 20.67
N VAL A 449 31.24 42.76 20.77
CA VAL A 449 30.30 43.55 19.94
C VAL A 449 30.93 44.16 18.67
N ALA A 450 30.51 43.66 17.51
CA ALA A 450 30.36 44.46 16.30
C ALA A 450 29.22 43.86 15.48
N ASP A 451 28.17 44.67 15.33
CA ASP A 451 27.09 44.52 14.36
C ASP A 451 27.64 44.54 12.93
N ASP A 452 27.06 43.70 12.07
CA ASP A 452 26.52 44.07 10.76
C ASP A 452 25.50 43.01 10.30
#